data_AF-A0A5B1LWK3-F1
#
_entry.id   AF-A0A5B1LWK3-F1
#
_cell.length_a   1.000
_cell.length_b   1.000
_cell.length_c   1.000
_cell.angle_alpha   90.00
_cell.angle_beta   90.00
_cell.angle_gamma   90.00
#
_symmetry.space_group_name_H-M   'P 1'
#
loop_
_entity.id
_entity.type
_entity.pdbx_description
1 polymer ?
#
loop_
_entity_poly.entity_id
_entity_poly.type
_entity_poly.pdbx_seq_one_letter_code
_entity_poly.pdbx_strand_id
1 'polypeptide(L)'
;CGATNLGEALRRITEGAAMIRSKGEAGTGDVSNAVTHMRTIRGEIRRLGALADDELYVAAKELQAPYDLVAEVARTGKLPVVLFTAGGIATPADAAMMMQLGAEGVFVGSGIFKSGNPAQRAEAIVKATTFHDDPDVVAKVSRGLGEAMVGINVEDIPQPHRLAERGW
;
A
#
# COMPACT_ATOMS: atom_id res chain seq x y z
N CYS A 1 2.62 -10.96 -0.66
CA CYS A 1 1.83 -11.04 0.58
C CYS A 1 1.37 -9.66 1.03
N GLY A 2 0.33 -9.58 1.87
CA GLY A 2 -0.11 -8.32 2.47
C GLY A 2 0.65 -8.02 3.76
N ALA A 3 0.87 -6.74 4.07
CA ALA A 3 1.43 -6.27 5.34
C ALA A 3 0.79 -4.95 5.80
N THR A 4 0.76 -4.74 7.10
CA THR A 4 0.27 -3.51 7.76
C THR A 4 1.40 -2.66 8.36
N ASN A 5 2.55 -3.28 8.65
CA ASN A 5 3.75 -2.67 9.21
C ASN A 5 5.02 -3.39 8.69
N LEU A 6 6.21 -2.86 8.99
CA LEU A 6 7.48 -3.40 8.51
C LEU A 6 7.76 -4.78 9.06
N GLY A 7 7.52 -5.02 10.36
CA GLY A 7 7.75 -6.33 10.98
C GLY A 7 6.96 -7.43 10.27
N GLU A 8 5.68 -7.18 9.97
CA GLU A 8 4.86 -8.09 9.18
C GLU A 8 5.44 -8.31 7.77
N ALA A 9 5.84 -7.23 7.09
CA ALA A 9 6.46 -7.33 5.75
C ALA A 9 7.72 -8.20 5.76
N LEU A 10 8.62 -8.01 6.72
CA LEU A 10 9.87 -8.77 6.82
C LEU A 10 9.63 -10.25 7.16
N ARG A 11 8.64 -10.55 8.01
CA ARG A 11 8.24 -11.94 8.28
C ARG A 11 7.68 -12.62 7.02
N ARG A 12 6.87 -11.92 6.23
CA ARG A 12 6.40 -12.45 4.92
C ARG A 12 7.56 -12.70 3.96
N ILE A 13 8.54 -11.80 3.89
CA ILE A 13 9.73 -11.98 3.04
C ILE A 13 10.54 -13.20 3.51
N THR A 14 10.68 -13.38 4.82
CA THR A 14 11.34 -14.55 5.42
C THR A 14 10.64 -15.87 5.06
N GLU A 15 9.31 -15.84 4.94
CA GLU A 15 8.50 -16.97 4.47
C GLU A 15 8.53 -17.18 2.94
N GLY A 16 9.31 -16.37 2.21
CA GLY A 16 9.49 -16.50 0.76
C GLY A 16 8.60 -15.59 -0.09
N ALA A 17 7.98 -14.55 0.49
CA ALA A 17 7.22 -13.58 -0.31
C ALA A 17 8.15 -12.77 -1.23
N ALA A 18 7.97 -12.93 -2.54
CA ALA A 18 8.70 -12.17 -3.57
C ALA A 18 8.13 -10.76 -3.85
N MET A 19 7.07 -10.36 -3.13
CA MET A 19 6.36 -9.10 -3.29
C MET A 19 5.56 -8.78 -2.02
N ILE A 20 5.54 -7.51 -1.61
CA ILE A 20 4.69 -7.00 -0.54
C ILE A 20 3.67 -6.01 -1.10
N ARG A 21 2.47 -6.02 -0.51
CA ARG A 21 1.47 -4.96 -0.70
C ARG A 21 0.90 -4.52 0.64
N SER A 22 0.39 -3.29 0.73
CA SER A 22 -0.50 -2.97 1.85
C SER A 22 -1.70 -3.93 1.87
N LYS A 23 -2.23 -4.23 3.07
CA LYS A 23 -3.51 -4.93 3.16
C LYS A 23 -4.66 -4.02 2.74
N GLY A 24 -4.68 -2.83 3.34
CA GLY A 24 -5.81 -1.88 3.24
C GLY A 24 -7.11 -2.53 3.70
N GLU A 25 -8.24 -1.87 3.44
CA GLU A 25 -9.54 -2.52 3.57
C GLU A 25 -10.11 -2.69 2.15
N ALA A 26 -10.23 -3.94 1.69
CA ALA A 26 -10.63 -4.20 0.32
C ALA A 26 -12.16 -4.17 0.18
N GLY A 27 -12.65 -3.56 -0.90
CA GLY A 27 -14.08 -3.49 -1.18
C GLY A 27 -14.82 -2.29 -0.57
N THR A 28 -14.15 -1.46 0.24
CA THR A 28 -14.72 -0.25 0.85
C THR A 28 -14.69 0.96 -0.06
N GLY A 29 -13.76 1.03 -1.02
CA GLY A 29 -13.51 2.27 -1.75
C GLY A 29 -12.91 3.38 -0.87
N ASP A 30 -12.40 3.04 0.31
CA ASP A 30 -11.71 3.95 1.22
C ASP A 30 -10.23 3.59 1.34
N VAL A 31 -9.36 4.50 0.86
CA VAL A 31 -7.91 4.35 0.83
C VAL A 31 -7.23 4.61 2.18
N SER A 32 -7.96 5.06 3.21
CA SER A 32 -7.43 5.43 4.53
C SER A 32 -6.48 4.38 5.13
N ASN A 33 -6.91 3.12 5.18
CA ASN A 33 -6.11 2.01 5.71
C ASN A 33 -4.86 1.75 4.86
N ALA A 34 -4.97 1.84 3.53
CA ALA A 34 -3.82 1.67 2.66
C ALA A 34 -2.78 2.79 2.87
N VAL A 35 -3.24 4.03 3.04
CA VAL A 35 -2.37 5.18 3.41
C VAL A 35 -1.67 4.92 4.74
N THR A 36 -2.42 4.49 5.77
CA THR A 36 -1.85 4.16 7.10
C THR A 36 -0.74 3.12 6.97
N HIS A 37 -1.00 1.98 6.33
CA HIS A 37 0.01 0.92 6.18
C HIS A 37 1.25 1.39 5.41
N MET A 38 1.07 2.12 4.31
CA MET A 38 2.19 2.65 3.52
C MET A 38 3.05 3.63 4.32
N ARG A 39 2.41 4.53 5.08
CA ARG A 39 3.12 5.47 5.96
C ARG A 39 3.84 4.76 7.09
N THR A 40 3.23 3.75 7.70
CA THR A 40 3.84 2.94 8.77
C THR A 40 5.07 2.21 8.25
N ILE A 41 4.93 1.40 7.19
CA ILE A 41 6.04 0.62 6.61
C ILE A 41 7.20 1.53 6.24
N ARG A 42 6.95 2.63 5.50
CA ARG A 42 8.02 3.55 5.08
C ARG A 42 8.59 4.37 6.23
N GLY A 43 7.78 4.71 7.22
CA GLY A 43 8.24 5.37 8.45
C GLY A 43 9.21 4.50 9.22
N GLU A 44 8.89 3.23 9.38
CA GLU A 44 9.74 2.25 10.06
C GLU A 44 11.02 1.96 9.27
N ILE A 45 10.97 1.88 7.93
CA ILE A 45 12.17 1.76 7.08
C ILE A 45 13.10 2.96 7.29
N ARG A 46 12.57 4.18 7.30
CA ARG A 46 13.36 5.39 7.57
C ARG A 46 13.95 5.40 8.98
N ARG A 47 13.20 4.92 9.98
CA ARG A 47 13.68 4.77 11.35
C ARG A 47 14.85 3.80 11.41
N LEU A 48 14.74 2.64 10.77
CA LEU A 48 15.84 1.66 10.69
C LEU A 48 17.11 2.25 10.10
N GLY A 49 17.00 3.00 9.01
CA GLY A 49 18.15 3.65 8.36
C GLY A 49 18.83 4.75 9.19
N ALA A 50 18.25 5.14 10.32
CA ALA A 50 18.81 6.13 11.25
C ALA A 50 19.40 5.52 12.53
N LEU A 51 19.26 4.20 12.73
CA LEU A 51 19.82 3.49 13.88
C LEU A 51 21.32 3.25 13.71
N ALA A 52 22.04 3.13 14.82
CA ALA A 52 23.40 2.60 14.80
C ALA A 52 23.40 1.08 14.55
N ASP A 53 24.51 0.57 14.00
CA ASP A 53 24.62 -0.85 13.60
C ASP A 53 24.36 -1.83 14.75
N ASP A 54 24.75 -1.47 15.98
CA ASP A 54 24.53 -2.28 17.18
C ASP A 54 23.07 -2.28 17.66
N GLU A 55 22.33 -1.19 17.42
CA GLU A 55 20.89 -1.09 17.72
C GLU A 55 20.03 -1.97 16.80
N LEU A 56 20.55 -2.36 15.62
CA LEU A 56 19.83 -3.20 14.65
C LEU A 56 19.49 -4.60 15.19
N TYR A 57 20.28 -5.14 16.12
CA TYR A 57 19.97 -6.43 16.76
C TYR A 57 18.69 -6.35 17.61
N VAL A 58 18.52 -5.25 18.34
CA VAL A 58 17.30 -5.00 19.14
C VAL A 58 16.11 -4.77 18.21
N ALA A 59 16.29 -3.95 17.17
CA ALA A 59 15.25 -3.72 16.18
C ALA A 59 14.81 -5.02 15.48
N ALA A 60 15.73 -5.91 15.14
CA ALA A 60 15.41 -7.21 14.55
C ALA A 60 14.58 -8.10 15.48
N LYS A 61 14.89 -8.08 16.79
CA LYS A 61 14.10 -8.77 17.81
C LYS A 61 12.69 -8.20 17.93
N GLU A 62 12.53 -6.88 17.96
CA GLU A 62 11.23 -6.21 18.04
C GLU A 62 10.37 -6.44 16.79
N LEU A 63 10.98 -6.36 15.60
CA LEU A 63 10.32 -6.63 14.33
C LEU A 63 10.04 -8.13 14.12
N GLN A 64 10.62 -9.00 14.96
CA GLN A 64 10.58 -10.46 14.85
C GLN A 64 11.01 -10.93 13.46
N ALA A 65 12.12 -10.37 12.95
CA ALA A 65 12.64 -10.62 11.62
C ALA A 65 14.14 -10.98 11.66
N PRO A 66 14.67 -11.72 10.66
CA PRO A 66 16.09 -12.04 10.59
C PRO A 66 16.96 -10.78 10.55
N TYR A 67 18.05 -10.78 11.32
CA TYR A 67 18.97 -9.64 11.42
C TYR A 67 19.49 -9.20 10.06
N ASP A 68 19.95 -10.13 9.22
CA ASP A 68 20.54 -9.80 7.91
C ASP A 68 19.56 -9.05 7.01
N LEU A 69 18.28 -9.43 7.06
CA LEU A 69 17.21 -8.78 6.32
C LEU A 69 16.93 -7.36 6.86
N VAL A 70 16.91 -7.20 8.18
CA VAL A 70 16.75 -5.88 8.83
C VAL A 70 17.93 -4.96 8.50
N ALA A 71 19.15 -5.48 8.55
CA ALA A 71 20.36 -4.75 8.21
C ALA A 71 20.42 -4.36 6.73
N GLU A 72 19.96 -5.23 5.82
CA GLU A 72 19.81 -4.90 4.41
C GLU A 72 18.83 -3.74 4.19
N VAL A 73 17.67 -3.77 4.87
CA VAL A 73 16.66 -2.70 4.77
C VAL A 73 17.17 -1.39 5.36
N ALA A 74 17.86 -1.44 6.50
CA ALA A 74 18.49 -0.27 7.11
C ALA A 74 19.52 0.38 6.15
N ARG A 75 20.38 -0.44 5.54
CA ARG A 75 21.43 0.03 4.60
C ARG A 75 20.86 0.57 3.29
N THR A 76 19.84 -0.08 2.73
CA THR A 76 19.32 0.25 1.39
C THR A 76 18.17 1.25 1.42
N GLY A 77 17.53 1.46 2.58
CA GLY A 77 16.37 2.33 2.72
C GLY A 77 15.12 1.84 2.01
N LYS A 78 15.05 0.56 1.63
CA LYS A 78 13.91 -0.06 0.95
C LYS A 78 13.79 -1.54 1.26
N LEU A 79 12.64 -2.14 0.94
CA LEU A 79 12.48 -3.59 0.98
C LEU A 79 13.28 -4.25 -0.16
N PRO A 80 13.78 -5.49 0.01
CA PRO A 80 14.43 -6.24 -1.07
C PRO A 80 13.45 -6.79 -2.12
N VAL A 81 12.15 -6.53 -1.95
CA VAL A 81 11.07 -6.88 -2.88
C VAL A 81 10.19 -5.66 -3.14
N VAL A 82 9.46 -5.68 -4.25
CA VAL A 82 8.53 -4.60 -4.60
C VAL A 82 7.46 -4.37 -3.54
N LEU A 83 7.20 -3.10 -3.23
CA LEU A 83 6.16 -2.62 -2.32
C LEU A 83 5.02 -1.96 -3.09
N PHE A 84 3.92 -2.69 -3.28
CA PHE A 84 2.71 -2.14 -3.89
C PHE A 84 1.73 -1.63 -2.82
N THR A 85 0.74 -0.88 -3.25
CA THR A 85 -0.45 -0.61 -2.44
C THR A 85 -1.63 -1.46 -2.89
N ALA A 86 -2.52 -1.80 -1.96
CA ALA A 86 -3.82 -2.39 -2.21
C ALA A 86 -4.83 -2.01 -1.12
N GLY A 87 -6.11 -2.11 -1.48
CA GLY A 87 -7.25 -1.77 -0.63
C GLY A 87 -7.68 -0.31 -0.81
N GLY A 88 -8.99 -0.10 -0.96
CA GLY A 88 -9.57 1.25 -0.98
C GLY A 88 -9.44 2.09 -2.26
N ILE A 89 -8.54 1.78 -3.20
CA ILE A 89 -8.36 2.61 -4.41
C ILE A 89 -9.63 2.57 -5.28
N ALA A 90 -10.25 3.74 -5.48
CA ALA A 90 -11.47 3.90 -6.27
C ALA A 90 -11.35 4.96 -7.37
N THR A 91 -10.38 5.86 -7.28
CA THR A 91 -10.20 6.99 -8.19
C THR A 91 -8.77 7.08 -8.74
N PRO A 92 -8.56 7.80 -9.87
CA PRO A 92 -7.23 8.11 -10.35
C PRO A 92 -6.40 8.92 -9.34
N ALA A 93 -7.04 9.80 -8.56
CA ALA A 93 -6.37 10.56 -7.51
C ALA A 93 -5.83 9.66 -6.39
N ASP A 94 -6.58 8.65 -5.97
CA ASP A 94 -6.10 7.66 -4.98
C ASP A 94 -4.86 6.94 -5.53
N ALA A 95 -4.91 6.48 -6.77
CA ALA A 95 -3.80 5.78 -7.41
C ALA A 95 -2.54 6.65 -7.48
N ALA A 96 -2.67 7.91 -7.92
CA ALA A 96 -1.57 8.86 -7.98
C ALA A 96 -1.01 9.17 -6.57
N MET A 97 -1.88 9.43 -5.60
CA MET A 97 -1.48 9.69 -4.22
C MET A 97 -0.68 8.52 -3.62
N MET A 98 -1.09 7.28 -3.88
CA MET A 98 -0.36 6.13 -3.36
C MET A 98 1.02 5.95 -4.00
N MET A 99 1.18 6.28 -5.28
CA MET A 99 2.49 6.33 -5.92
C MET A 99 3.37 7.43 -5.30
N GLN A 100 2.82 8.63 -5.07
CA GLN A 100 3.52 9.73 -4.39
C GLN A 100 3.91 9.39 -2.94
N LEU A 101 3.14 8.55 -2.25
CA LEU A 101 3.49 8.01 -0.93
C LEU A 101 4.62 6.97 -0.99
N GLY A 102 5.11 6.62 -2.18
CA GLY A 102 6.25 5.73 -2.41
C GLY A 102 5.87 4.26 -2.59
N ALA A 103 4.68 3.99 -3.11
CA ALA A 103 4.35 2.69 -3.67
C ALA A 103 5.02 2.51 -5.04
N GLU A 104 5.41 1.27 -5.37
CA GLU A 104 5.99 0.89 -6.67
C GLU A 104 4.93 0.39 -7.66
N GLY A 105 3.67 0.38 -7.24
CA GLY A 105 2.51 -0.01 -8.03
C GLY A 105 1.24 -0.07 -7.19
N VAL A 106 0.10 -0.20 -7.86
CA VAL A 106 -1.24 -0.21 -7.23
C VAL A 106 -2.03 -1.44 -7.65
N PHE A 107 -2.77 -2.04 -6.71
CA PHE A 107 -3.81 -3.04 -7.00
C PHE A 107 -5.19 -2.40 -6.92
N VAL A 108 -5.99 -2.60 -7.97
CA VAL A 108 -7.37 -2.12 -8.02
C VAL A 108 -8.30 -3.24 -8.45
N GLY A 109 -9.35 -3.45 -7.66
CA GLY A 109 -10.41 -4.44 -7.93
C GLY A 109 -11.77 -3.77 -8.00
N SER A 110 -12.46 -3.67 -6.86
CA SER A 110 -13.81 -3.10 -6.77
C SER A 110 -13.91 -1.67 -7.31
N GLY A 111 -12.86 -0.86 -7.13
CA GLY A 111 -12.81 0.52 -7.63
C GLY A 111 -13.07 0.65 -9.13
N ILE A 112 -12.68 -0.36 -9.91
CA ILE A 112 -12.94 -0.42 -11.35
C ILE A 112 -14.28 -1.11 -11.63
N PHE A 113 -14.43 -2.36 -11.19
CA PHE A 113 -15.54 -3.22 -11.63
C PHE A 113 -16.90 -2.90 -11.00
N LYS A 114 -16.93 -2.14 -9.90
CA LYS A 114 -18.18 -1.65 -9.28
C LYS A 114 -18.50 -0.19 -9.64
N SER A 115 -17.83 0.37 -10.64
CA SER A 115 -18.08 1.74 -11.12
C SER A 115 -19.04 1.77 -12.30
N GLY A 116 -19.59 2.95 -12.62
CA GLY A 116 -20.51 3.13 -13.75
C GLY A 116 -19.87 3.00 -15.13
N ASN A 117 -18.54 3.16 -15.25
CA ASN A 117 -17.79 2.95 -16.49
C ASN A 117 -16.43 2.28 -16.23
N PRO A 118 -16.39 0.94 -16.05
CA PRO A 118 -15.18 0.22 -15.69
C PRO A 118 -14.03 0.38 -16.70
N ALA A 119 -14.33 0.38 -18.00
CA ALA A 119 -13.30 0.47 -19.05
C ALA A 119 -12.57 1.83 -19.00
N GLN A 120 -13.32 2.92 -18.98
CA GLN A 120 -12.74 4.27 -18.90
C GLN A 120 -12.02 4.50 -17.57
N ARG A 121 -12.56 3.97 -16.46
CA ARG A 121 -11.92 4.09 -15.14
C ARG A 121 -10.63 3.30 -15.04
N ALA A 122 -10.57 2.09 -15.61
CA ALA A 122 -9.34 1.31 -15.68
C ALA A 122 -8.25 2.07 -16.45
N GLU A 123 -8.59 2.62 -17.62
CA GLU A 123 -7.66 3.43 -18.41
C GLU A 123 -7.18 4.67 -17.64
N ALA A 124 -8.09 5.36 -16.96
CA ALA A 124 -7.77 6.54 -16.16
C ALA A 124 -6.85 6.23 -14.97
N ILE A 125 -7.10 5.11 -14.27
CA ILE A 125 -6.25 4.66 -13.15
C ILE A 125 -4.85 4.30 -13.66
N VAL A 126 -4.75 3.54 -14.75
CA VAL A 126 -3.44 3.19 -15.35
C VAL A 126 -2.67 4.46 -15.70
N LYS A 127 -3.30 5.42 -16.38
CA LYS A 127 -2.67 6.70 -16.73
C LYS A 127 -2.24 7.48 -15.49
N ALA A 128 -3.09 7.58 -14.46
CA ALA A 128 -2.75 8.29 -13.24
C ALA A 128 -1.64 7.61 -12.44
N THR A 129 -1.53 6.28 -12.46
CA THR A 129 -0.39 5.56 -11.87
C THR A 129 0.91 5.88 -12.61
N THR A 130 0.89 5.88 -13.95
CA THR A 130 2.07 6.19 -14.78
C THR A 130 2.51 7.64 -14.64
N PHE A 131 1.57 8.58 -14.64
CA PHE A 131 1.82 10.03 -14.60
C PHE A 131 1.42 10.65 -13.26
N HIS A 132 1.70 9.95 -12.15
CA HIS A 132 1.22 10.34 -10.81
C HIS A 132 1.75 11.70 -10.33
N ASP A 133 2.89 12.16 -10.85
CA ASP A 133 3.48 13.46 -10.53
C ASP A 133 3.09 14.57 -11.53
N ASP A 134 2.24 14.27 -12.51
CA ASP A 134 1.71 15.27 -13.44
C ASP A 134 0.26 15.64 -13.04
N PRO A 135 0.07 16.77 -12.32
CA PRO A 135 -1.26 17.17 -11.86
C PRO A 135 -2.24 17.46 -13.00
N ASP A 136 -1.75 17.90 -14.17
CA ASP A 136 -2.59 18.18 -15.33
C ASP A 136 -3.11 16.89 -15.95
N VAL A 137 -2.25 15.86 -16.06
CA VAL A 137 -2.68 14.53 -16.50
C VAL A 137 -3.65 13.91 -15.51
N VAL A 138 -3.35 13.92 -14.22
CA VAL A 138 -4.24 13.37 -13.17
C VAL A 138 -5.61 14.07 -13.20
N ALA A 139 -5.63 15.40 -13.29
CA ALA A 139 -6.87 16.16 -13.39
C ALA A 139 -7.63 15.84 -14.69
N LYS A 140 -6.94 15.72 -15.82
CA LYS A 140 -7.53 15.40 -17.12
C LYS A 140 -8.19 14.01 -17.12
N VAL A 141 -7.50 12.98 -16.65
CA VAL A 141 -8.02 11.60 -16.65
C VAL A 141 -9.09 11.37 -15.57
N SER A 142 -9.19 12.25 -14.57
CA SER A 142 -10.24 12.19 -13.55
C SER A 142 -11.61 12.70 -14.04
N ARG A 143 -11.70 13.30 -15.24
CA ARG A 143 -12.94 13.88 -15.76
C ARG A 143 -13.80 12.84 -16.47
N GLY A 144 -15.12 12.98 -16.31
CA GLY A 144 -16.10 12.23 -17.10
C GLY A 144 -16.10 10.72 -16.86
N LEU A 145 -15.68 10.24 -15.69
CA LEU A 145 -15.57 8.81 -15.35
C LEU A 145 -16.89 8.15 -14.91
N GLY A 146 -18.00 8.88 -14.95
CA GLY A 146 -19.28 8.45 -14.40
C GLY A 146 -19.24 8.22 -12.89
N GLU A 147 -20.26 7.51 -12.39
CA GLU A 147 -20.39 7.21 -10.96
C GLU A 147 -19.23 6.31 -10.48
N ALA A 148 -18.63 6.68 -9.34
CA ALA A 148 -17.68 5.85 -8.63
C ALA A 148 -18.39 4.68 -7.94
N MET A 149 -17.63 3.70 -7.48
CA MET A 149 -18.19 2.68 -6.59
C MET A 149 -18.74 3.35 -5.32
N VAL A 150 -19.84 2.82 -4.78
CA VAL A 150 -20.36 3.27 -3.49
C VAL A 150 -19.38 2.85 -2.39
N GLY A 151 -18.90 3.83 -1.64
CA GLY A 151 -17.99 3.62 -0.52
C GLY A 151 -18.70 2.98 0.67
N ILE A 152 -17.98 2.17 1.45
CA ILE A 152 -18.43 1.65 2.73
C ILE A 152 -17.46 2.19 3.77
N ASN A 153 -17.97 2.86 4.81
CA ASN A 153 -17.11 3.30 5.90
C ASN A 153 -16.56 2.07 6.64
N VAL A 154 -15.24 2.05 6.84
CA VAL A 154 -14.55 0.93 7.49
C VAL A 154 -15.03 0.72 8.92
N GLU A 155 -15.42 1.81 9.60
CA GLU A 155 -15.94 1.77 10.97
C GLU A 155 -17.26 0.97 11.07
N ASP A 156 -18.06 0.97 9.99
CA ASP A 156 -19.33 0.26 9.91
C ASP A 156 -19.16 -1.24 9.61
N ILE A 157 -17.94 -1.69 9.31
CA ILE A 157 -17.61 -3.11 9.08
C ILE A 157 -17.28 -3.77 10.42
N PRO A 158 -18.03 -4.80 10.86
CA PRO A 158 -17.71 -5.53 12.08
C PRO A 158 -16.30 -6.12 12.01
N GLN A 159 -15.53 -6.04 13.10
CA GLN A 159 -14.14 -6.51 13.18
C GLN A 159 -13.88 -7.89 12.53
N PRO A 160 -14.71 -8.93 12.75
CA PRO A 160 -14.48 -10.25 12.13
C PRO A 160 -14.46 -10.26 10.60
N HIS A 161 -15.05 -9.23 9.98
CA HIS A 161 -15.14 -9.09 8.53
C HIS A 161 -14.06 -8.18 7.94
N ARG A 162 -13.27 -7.48 8.77
CA ARG A 162 -12.19 -6.61 8.29
C ARG A 162 -11.05 -7.45 7.72
N LEU A 163 -10.66 -7.13 6.50
CA LEU A 163 -9.60 -7.84 5.78
C LEU A 163 -8.22 -7.37 6.21
N ALA A 164 -8.08 -6.13 6.68
CA ALA A 164 -6.82 -5.59 7.19
C ALA A 164 -6.28 -6.38 8.40
N GLU A 165 -7.18 -6.87 9.26
CA GLU A 165 -6.83 -7.54 10.52
C GLU A 165 -6.56 -9.06 10.35
N ARG A 166 -6.76 -9.61 9.14
CA ARG A 166 -6.53 -11.04 8.90
C ARG A 166 -5.04 -11.36 8.74
N GLY A 167 -4.57 -12.38 9.45
CA GLY A 167 -3.19 -12.84 9.38
C GLY A 167 -2.32 -12.16 10.44
N TRP A 168 -1.12 -11.76 10.04
CA TRP A 168 -0.12 -11.12 10.91
C TRP A 168 -0.36 -9.63 11.14
#